data_AF-A0A369BM72-F1
#
_entry.id   AF-A0A369BM72-F1
#
_cell.length_a   1.000
_cell.length_b   1.000
_cell.length_c   1.000
_cell.angle_alpha   90.00
_cell.angle_beta   90.00
_cell.angle_gamma   90.00
#
_symmetry.space_group_name_H-M   'P 1'
#
loop_
_entity.id
_entity.type
_entity.pdbx_description
1 polymer ?
#
loop_
_entity_poly.entity_id
_entity_poly.type
_entity_poly.pdbx_seq_one_letter_code
_entity_poly.pdbx_strand_id
1 'polypeptide(L)'
;MYTKPHIREAIAQIENRLAHPLDIETVSRMGLVSSMQLYRDFYNLTGHSVKEYIRKRRLSNALALLKHSNKSIADIAYACGYSSQQAFSKAVKEATGQTPLEYKHSASYYYFPRFDGPAEHHIHVAAKQIPETISVEFHHEQLQGIEQHAIRYLQSVLPEFQGRIFGRNEARPGIDFIYVLYLSGAEPYYEILLQNGGFVKVEKVPGFSATFAMASVQNNEVQIGSAWDYLYGNWLKTSMFEQEDRPYFEEYILRNGRVKKLMLYLPVKKRNDYDKIRILECEEMTFLVSRSRGPDAEEQASGSVIDFLIGRYPDLAKEATQFYVSNHEDEYVCGIRIDKLLELPEQAEVEILTSERGRFAILEGNGCVESAVYEKLLFSWVRDNGFEMGGSVFAIYEYGGIQNRESTRVHIFCSLK
;
A
#
# COMPACT_ATOMS: atom_id res chain seq x y z
N MET A 1 -16.97 -13.85 -5.92
CA MET A 1 -16.30 -12.55 -6.11
C MET A 1 -16.94 -11.88 -7.32
N TYR A 2 -17.70 -10.80 -7.14
CA TYR A 2 -18.33 -10.11 -8.27
C TYR A 2 -18.00 -8.63 -8.18
N THR A 3 -17.00 -8.19 -8.93
CA THR A 3 -17.01 -6.80 -9.37
C THR A 3 -18.33 -6.57 -10.07
N LYS A 4 -19.12 -5.59 -9.64
CA LYS A 4 -20.34 -5.25 -10.35
C LYS A 4 -19.97 -4.79 -11.77
N PRO A 5 -20.37 -5.50 -12.84
CA PRO A 5 -19.88 -5.23 -14.21
C PRO A 5 -20.05 -3.78 -14.66
N HIS A 6 -21.12 -3.12 -14.18
CA HIS A 6 -21.42 -1.73 -14.49
C HIS A 6 -20.33 -0.75 -14.05
N ILE A 7 -19.53 -1.05 -13.02
CA ILE A 7 -18.46 -0.15 -12.58
C ILE A 7 -17.26 -0.19 -13.52
N ARG A 8 -16.86 -1.39 -13.97
CA ARG A 8 -15.77 -1.52 -14.95
C ARG A 8 -16.13 -0.82 -16.25
N GLU A 9 -17.37 -1.02 -16.71
CA GLU A 9 -17.87 -0.35 -17.90
C GLU A 9 -17.92 1.18 -17.72
N ALA A 10 -18.41 1.67 -16.56
CA ALA A 10 -18.41 3.09 -16.26
C ALA A 10 -17.01 3.71 -16.26
N ILE A 11 -16.02 3.04 -15.66
CA ILE A 11 -14.61 3.48 -15.68
C ILE A 11 -14.10 3.54 -17.12
N ALA A 12 -14.36 2.50 -17.93
CA ALA A 12 -13.96 2.49 -19.34
C ALA A 12 -14.59 3.64 -20.15
N GLN A 13 -15.88 3.92 -19.94
CA GLN A 13 -16.56 5.04 -20.60
C GLN A 13 -16.00 6.39 -20.15
N ILE A 14 -15.67 6.55 -18.87
CA ILE A 14 -15.02 7.75 -18.34
C ILE A 14 -13.66 7.95 -19.01
N GLU A 15 -12.81 6.92 -19.03
CA GLU A 15 -11.47 6.98 -19.65
C GLU A 15 -11.52 7.34 -21.13
N ASN A 16 -12.45 6.75 -21.89
CA ASN A 16 -12.60 7.01 -23.32
C ASN A 16 -13.13 8.43 -23.64
N ARG A 17 -13.69 9.14 -22.66
CA ARG A 17 -14.30 10.48 -22.84
C ARG A 17 -13.64 11.54 -21.98
N LEU A 18 -12.43 11.31 -21.46
CA LEU A 18 -11.75 12.28 -20.60
C LEU A 18 -11.61 13.65 -21.25
N ALA A 19 -11.39 13.77 -22.56
CA ALA A 19 -11.26 15.05 -23.25
C ALA A 19 -12.58 15.85 -23.40
N HIS A 20 -13.73 15.22 -23.17
CA HIS A 20 -15.05 15.80 -23.46
C HIS A 20 -15.87 15.98 -22.17
N PRO A 21 -16.89 16.86 -22.18
CA PRO A 21 -17.87 16.91 -21.11
C PRO A 21 -18.49 15.53 -20.88
N LEU A 22 -18.42 15.05 -19.64
CA LEU A 22 -18.95 13.76 -19.21
C LEU A 22 -20.23 14.00 -18.42
N ASP A 23 -21.35 13.55 -18.96
CA ASP A 23 -22.60 13.44 -18.22
C ASP A 23 -22.66 12.07 -17.52
N ILE A 24 -22.60 12.09 -16.19
CA ILE A 24 -22.64 10.88 -15.38
C ILE A 24 -24.03 10.24 -15.40
N GLU A 25 -25.10 10.98 -15.66
CA GLU A 25 -26.43 10.39 -15.84
C GLU A 25 -26.43 9.43 -17.03
N THR A 26 -25.84 9.85 -18.15
CA THR A 26 -25.64 9.01 -19.33
C THR A 26 -24.85 7.74 -19.00
N VAL A 27 -23.74 7.84 -18.28
CA VAL A 27 -22.93 6.68 -17.87
C VAL A 27 -23.73 5.73 -16.95
N SER A 28 -24.50 6.29 -16.02
CA SER A 28 -25.32 5.49 -15.09
C SER A 28 -26.46 4.74 -15.78
N ARG A 29 -27.09 5.36 -16.79
CA ARG A 29 -28.17 4.76 -17.58
C ARG A 29 -27.69 3.56 -18.39
N MET A 30 -26.50 3.65 -18.98
CA MET A 30 -25.89 2.54 -19.72
C MET A 30 -25.60 1.34 -18.80
N GLY A 31 -25.14 1.61 -17.58
CA GLY A 31 -24.89 0.57 -16.57
C GLY A 31 -26.13 0.07 -15.81
N LEU A 32 -27.34 0.50 -16.19
CA LEU A 32 -28.61 0.14 -15.54
C LEU A 32 -28.63 0.38 -14.02
N VAL A 33 -27.97 1.45 -13.56
CA VAL A 33 -27.92 1.83 -12.14
C VAL A 33 -28.26 3.31 -11.96
N SER A 34 -28.75 3.68 -10.78
CA SER A 34 -28.92 5.10 -10.46
C SER A 34 -27.55 5.79 -10.34
N SER A 35 -27.50 7.09 -10.62
CA SER A 35 -26.26 7.86 -10.50
C SER A 35 -25.72 7.85 -9.06
N MET A 36 -26.61 7.85 -8.05
CA MET A 36 -26.21 7.72 -6.64
C MET A 36 -25.54 6.36 -6.36
N GLN A 37 -26.07 5.27 -6.92
CA GLN A 37 -25.46 3.95 -6.79
C GLN A 37 -24.09 3.91 -7.47
N LEU A 38 -23.98 4.49 -8.67
CA LEU A 38 -22.74 4.57 -9.42
C LEU A 38 -21.67 5.37 -8.66
N TYR A 39 -22.00 6.55 -8.15
CA TYR A 39 -21.06 7.36 -7.35
C TYR A 39 -20.56 6.61 -6.13
N ARG A 40 -21.46 5.94 -5.40
CA ARG A 40 -21.10 5.19 -4.20
C ARG A 40 -20.20 4.01 -4.52
N ASP A 41 -20.57 3.20 -5.51
CA ASP A 41 -19.78 2.04 -5.90
C ASP A 41 -18.41 2.46 -6.51
N PHE A 42 -18.36 3.54 -7.28
CA PHE A 42 -17.11 4.08 -7.85
C PHE A 42 -16.17 4.57 -6.75
N TYR A 43 -16.68 5.33 -5.78
CA TYR A 43 -15.88 5.84 -4.66
C TYR A 43 -15.37 4.70 -3.78
N ASN A 44 -16.21 3.73 -3.50
CA ASN A 44 -15.85 2.54 -2.76
C ASN A 44 -14.76 1.72 -3.47
N LEU A 45 -14.85 1.60 -4.79
CA LEU A 45 -13.86 0.84 -5.56
C LEU A 45 -12.53 1.57 -5.71
N THR A 46 -12.56 2.85 -6.07
CA THR A 46 -11.36 3.61 -6.46
C THR A 46 -10.79 4.45 -5.32
N GLY A 47 -11.57 4.73 -4.29
CA GLY A 47 -11.26 5.72 -3.26
C GLY A 47 -11.41 7.17 -3.73
N HIS A 48 -11.75 7.44 -5.00
CA HIS A 48 -11.87 8.79 -5.55
C HIS A 48 -13.31 9.10 -5.91
N SER A 49 -13.73 10.35 -5.75
CA SER A 49 -14.98 10.78 -6.39
C SER A 49 -14.80 10.77 -7.91
N VAL A 50 -15.87 10.51 -8.67
CA VAL A 50 -15.80 10.49 -10.15
C VAL A 50 -15.21 11.79 -10.71
N LYS A 51 -15.61 12.95 -10.16
CA LYS A 51 -15.09 14.26 -10.58
C LYS A 51 -13.59 14.40 -10.31
N GLU A 52 -13.14 13.95 -9.14
CA GLU A 52 -11.73 13.99 -8.77
C GLU A 52 -10.88 13.06 -9.64
N TYR A 53 -11.37 11.84 -9.88
CA TYR A 53 -10.74 10.88 -10.78
C TYR A 53 -10.56 11.46 -12.18
N ILE A 54 -11.63 12.00 -12.79
CA ILE A 54 -11.57 12.67 -14.10
C ILE A 54 -10.53 13.79 -14.09
N ARG A 55 -10.53 14.65 -13.07
CA ARG A 55 -9.59 15.77 -12.96
C ARG A 55 -8.13 15.29 -12.94
N LYS A 56 -7.81 14.28 -12.12
CA LYS A 56 -6.45 13.73 -12.02
C LYS A 56 -6.01 13.02 -13.29
N ARG A 57 -6.90 12.23 -13.93
CA ARG A 57 -6.61 11.58 -15.21
C ARG A 57 -6.38 12.58 -16.34
N ARG A 58 -7.21 13.62 -16.45
CA ARG A 58 -6.99 14.73 -17.41
C ARG A 58 -5.64 15.41 -17.20
N LEU A 59 -5.30 15.70 -15.93
CA LEU A 59 -4.02 16.32 -15.60
C LEU A 59 -2.84 15.41 -15.95
N SER A 60 -2.90 14.12 -15.59
CA SER A 60 -1.89 13.11 -15.93
C SER A 60 -1.64 13.07 -17.44
N ASN A 61 -2.70 12.95 -18.25
CA ASN A 61 -2.59 12.92 -19.71
C ASN A 61 -2.05 14.23 -20.29
N ALA A 62 -2.48 15.37 -19.75
CA ALA A 62 -2.01 16.69 -20.19
C ALA A 62 -0.53 16.91 -19.90
N LEU A 63 -0.06 16.49 -18.72
CA LEU A 63 1.34 16.60 -18.32
C LEU A 63 2.26 15.64 -19.10
N ALA A 64 1.76 14.45 -19.45
CA ALA A 64 2.46 13.57 -20.38
C ALA A 64 2.62 14.23 -21.76
N LEU A 65 1.54 14.78 -22.34
CA LEU A 65 1.62 15.52 -23.61
C LEU A 65 2.56 16.73 -23.53
N LEU A 66 2.60 17.41 -22.38
CA LEU A 66 3.48 18.56 -22.16
C LEU A 66 4.97 18.18 -22.19
N LYS A 67 5.32 16.99 -21.67
CA LYS A 67 6.68 16.44 -21.71
C LYS A 67 7.07 15.90 -23.08
N HIS A 68 6.16 15.20 -23.74
CA HIS A 68 6.48 14.37 -24.90
C HIS A 68 6.08 14.98 -26.26
N SER A 69 5.44 16.15 -26.28
CA SER A 69 5.01 16.79 -27.53
C SER A 69 5.48 18.24 -27.66
N ASN A 70 5.46 18.72 -28.91
CA ASN A 70 5.74 20.10 -29.28
C ASN A 70 4.48 20.98 -29.36
N LYS A 71 3.33 20.47 -28.88
CA LYS A 71 2.07 21.24 -28.86
C LYS A 71 2.19 22.45 -27.93
N SER A 72 1.45 23.51 -28.22
CA SER A 72 1.38 24.67 -27.34
C SER A 72 0.67 24.31 -26.02
N ILE A 73 0.96 25.04 -24.95
CA ILE A 73 0.30 24.84 -23.65
C ILE A 73 -1.23 25.01 -23.78
N ALA A 74 -1.68 25.93 -24.64
CA ALA A 74 -3.10 26.14 -24.94
C ALA A 74 -3.72 24.90 -25.61
N ASP A 75 -3.08 24.37 -26.67
CA ASP A 75 -3.61 23.21 -27.40
C ASP A 75 -3.70 21.98 -26.50
N ILE A 76 -2.70 21.78 -25.64
CA ILE A 76 -2.69 20.68 -24.66
C ILE A 76 -3.85 20.85 -23.68
N ALA A 77 -4.06 22.06 -23.14
CA ALA A 77 -5.16 22.34 -22.22
C ALA A 77 -6.51 21.96 -22.83
N TYR A 78 -6.80 22.42 -24.05
CA TYR A 78 -8.06 22.13 -24.73
C TYR A 78 -8.20 20.64 -25.10
N ALA A 79 -7.13 20.03 -25.62
CA ALA A 79 -7.13 18.61 -25.98
C ALA A 79 -7.39 17.69 -24.77
N CYS A 80 -7.06 18.13 -23.55
CA CYS A 80 -7.30 17.38 -22.32
C CYS A 80 -8.56 17.83 -21.55
N GLY A 81 -9.44 18.61 -22.18
CA GLY A 81 -10.75 18.96 -21.62
C GLY A 81 -10.72 20.08 -20.57
N TYR A 82 -9.68 20.92 -20.56
CA TYR A 82 -9.69 22.17 -19.80
C TYR A 82 -10.40 23.27 -20.60
N SER A 83 -11.13 24.14 -19.91
CA SER A 83 -11.87 25.26 -20.53
C SER A 83 -10.97 26.41 -20.96
N SER A 84 -9.73 26.47 -20.46
CA SER A 84 -8.76 27.52 -20.77
C SER A 84 -7.34 27.11 -20.38
N GLN A 85 -6.34 27.77 -20.97
CA GLN A 85 -4.95 27.64 -20.55
C GLN A 85 -4.73 28.07 -19.09
N GLN A 86 -5.45 29.09 -18.60
CA GLN A 86 -5.33 29.54 -17.21
C GLN A 86 -5.81 28.47 -16.23
N ALA A 87 -6.95 27.82 -16.52
CA ALA A 87 -7.47 26.72 -15.70
C ALA A 87 -6.50 25.54 -15.65
N PHE A 88 -5.90 25.18 -16.78
CA PHE A 88 -4.85 24.16 -16.85
C PHE A 88 -3.63 24.57 -16.02
N SER A 89 -3.12 25.78 -16.21
CA SER A 89 -1.92 26.27 -15.50
C SER A 89 -2.10 26.27 -13.97
N LYS A 90 -3.30 26.63 -13.50
CA LYS A 90 -3.66 26.54 -12.08
C LYS A 90 -3.63 25.09 -11.59
N ALA A 91 -4.24 24.17 -12.32
CA ALA A 91 -4.26 22.75 -11.95
C ALA A 91 -2.85 22.14 -11.92
N VAL A 92 -1.96 22.52 -12.86
CA VAL A 92 -0.55 22.08 -12.84
C VAL A 92 0.16 22.60 -11.59
N LYS A 93 0.00 23.89 -11.26
CA LYS A 93 0.65 24.49 -10.10
C LYS A 93 0.15 23.91 -8.77
N GLU A 94 -1.14 23.65 -8.65
CA GLU A 94 -1.73 23.01 -7.47
C GLU A 94 -1.22 21.58 -7.27
N ALA A 95 -1.03 20.82 -8.35
CA ALA A 95 -0.62 19.41 -8.25
C ALA A 95 0.89 19.20 -8.14
N THR A 96 1.68 20.08 -8.77
CA THR A 96 3.14 19.88 -8.93
C THR A 96 3.98 20.92 -8.21
N GLY A 97 3.38 22.06 -7.83
CA GLY A 97 4.09 23.24 -7.34
C GLY A 97 4.74 24.08 -8.44
N GLN A 98 4.70 23.64 -9.70
CA GLN A 98 5.39 24.25 -10.84
C GLN A 98 4.40 24.87 -11.84
N THR A 99 4.82 25.88 -12.59
CA THR A 99 4.10 26.32 -13.79
C THR A 99 4.22 25.27 -14.90
N PRO A 100 3.34 25.27 -15.93
CA PRO A 100 3.47 24.31 -17.04
C PRO A 100 4.84 24.36 -17.74
N LEU A 101 5.43 25.54 -17.91
CA LEU A 101 6.73 25.68 -18.57
C LEU A 101 7.86 25.11 -17.69
N GLU A 102 7.88 25.45 -16.41
CA GLU A 102 8.84 24.87 -15.45
C GLU A 102 8.70 23.35 -15.39
N TYR A 103 7.47 22.84 -15.32
CA TYR A 103 7.21 21.41 -15.32
C TYR A 103 7.71 20.76 -16.61
N LYS A 104 7.51 21.36 -17.80
CA LYS A 104 7.99 20.82 -19.07
C LYS A 104 9.49 20.52 -19.06
N HIS A 105 10.27 21.39 -18.41
CA HIS A 105 11.73 21.29 -18.36
C HIS A 105 12.28 20.58 -17.10
N SER A 106 11.42 20.19 -16.16
CA SER A 106 11.85 19.49 -14.95
C SER A 106 12.16 18.01 -15.19
N ALA A 107 12.85 17.36 -14.26
CA ALA A 107 13.03 15.92 -14.24
C ALA A 107 11.81 15.16 -13.65
N SER A 108 10.81 15.88 -13.12
CA SER A 108 9.68 15.30 -12.41
C SER A 108 8.53 14.95 -13.33
N TYR A 109 7.87 13.84 -13.03
CA TYR A 109 6.69 13.33 -13.68
C TYR A 109 5.59 13.09 -12.66
N TYR A 110 4.47 13.78 -12.86
CA TYR A 110 3.21 13.50 -12.23
C TYR A 110 2.56 12.33 -12.96
N TYR A 111 2.13 11.32 -12.20
CA TYR A 111 1.39 10.20 -12.75
C TYR A 111 0.20 9.87 -11.86
N PHE A 112 -0.97 9.86 -12.47
CA PHE A 112 -2.15 9.25 -11.88
C PHE A 112 -2.58 8.09 -12.79
N PRO A 113 -2.42 6.83 -12.35
CA PRO A 113 -2.70 5.67 -13.18
C PRO A 113 -4.18 5.60 -13.53
N ARG A 114 -4.48 4.96 -14.66
CA ARG A 114 -5.84 4.49 -14.91
C ARG A 114 -6.19 3.44 -13.86
N PHE A 115 -7.43 3.44 -13.39
CA PHE A 115 -7.92 2.31 -12.60
C PHE A 115 -8.15 1.11 -13.55
N ASP A 116 -7.17 0.20 -13.57
CA ASP A 116 -7.21 -1.10 -14.24
C ASP A 116 -7.15 -2.28 -13.23
N GLY A 117 -6.99 -1.96 -11.95
CA GLY A 117 -6.86 -2.93 -10.87
C GLY A 117 -8.04 -3.90 -10.78
N PRO A 118 -7.79 -5.13 -10.30
CA PRO A 118 -8.85 -6.09 -10.07
C PRO A 118 -9.80 -5.51 -9.01
N ALA A 119 -11.09 -5.77 -9.14
CA ALA A 119 -12.12 -5.23 -8.25
C ALA A 119 -12.69 -6.37 -7.41
N GLU A 120 -11.78 -6.94 -6.64
CA GLU A 120 -11.90 -8.21 -5.92
C GLU A 120 -12.72 -8.08 -4.64
N HIS A 121 -12.44 -7.03 -3.86
CA HIS A 121 -13.18 -6.72 -2.65
C HIS A 121 -13.83 -5.35 -2.71
N HIS A 122 -15.04 -5.27 -2.15
CA HIS A 122 -15.75 -4.01 -2.02
C HIS A 122 -15.28 -3.31 -0.74
N ILE A 123 -14.56 -2.20 -0.91
CA ILE A 123 -14.13 -1.35 0.21
C ILE A 123 -15.12 -0.24 0.45
N HIS A 124 -15.56 -0.07 1.68
CA HIS A 124 -16.40 1.04 2.09
C HIS A 124 -15.60 2.02 2.93
N VAL A 125 -15.51 3.27 2.51
CA VAL A 125 -14.85 4.32 3.29
C VAL A 125 -15.87 5.17 4.01
N ALA A 126 -15.78 5.25 5.34
CA ALA A 126 -16.61 6.16 6.13
C ALA A 126 -15.98 6.50 7.49
N ALA A 127 -16.35 7.66 8.02
CA ALA A 127 -16.10 7.99 9.42
C ALA A 127 -16.93 7.08 10.34
N LYS A 128 -16.29 6.48 11.33
CA LYS A 128 -16.94 5.64 12.35
C LYS A 128 -16.44 6.02 13.73
N GLN A 129 -17.32 5.83 14.70
CA GLN A 129 -16.99 5.90 16.11
C GLN A 129 -16.82 4.48 16.64
N ILE A 130 -15.65 4.22 17.21
CA ILE A 130 -15.36 3.02 17.98
C ILE A 130 -15.64 3.35 19.45
N PRO A 131 -16.51 2.59 20.13
CA PRO A 131 -16.86 2.85 21.52
C PRO A 131 -15.68 2.58 22.44
N GLU A 132 -15.82 2.98 23.71
CA GLU A 132 -14.96 2.48 24.78
C GLU A 132 -15.05 0.95 24.87
N THR A 133 -13.94 0.32 25.22
CA THR A 133 -13.81 -1.14 25.30
C THR A 133 -12.96 -1.57 26.48
N ILE A 134 -13.14 -2.81 26.91
CA ILE A 134 -12.15 -3.54 27.70
C ILE A 134 -11.30 -4.37 26.74
N SER A 135 -9.98 -4.15 26.72
CA SER A 135 -9.06 -5.01 25.98
C SER A 135 -8.61 -6.18 26.84
N VAL A 136 -8.58 -7.38 26.27
CA VAL A 136 -8.06 -8.60 26.89
C VAL A 136 -7.01 -9.26 26.01
N GLU A 137 -5.89 -9.64 26.60
CA GLU A 137 -4.76 -10.26 25.91
C GLU A 137 -4.81 -11.79 26.05
N PHE A 138 -4.80 -12.51 24.94
CA PHE A 138 -4.83 -13.95 24.85
C PHE A 138 -3.54 -14.46 24.20
N HIS A 139 -2.89 -15.45 24.82
CA HIS A 139 -1.66 -16.06 24.34
C HIS A 139 -1.94 -17.48 23.83
N HIS A 140 -1.20 -17.90 22.81
CA HIS A 140 -1.36 -19.24 22.25
C HIS A 140 -0.03 -19.78 21.70
N GLU A 141 0.12 -21.10 21.67
CA GLU A 141 1.37 -21.75 21.20
C GLU A 141 1.54 -21.68 19.67
N GLN A 142 0.49 -21.29 18.94
CA GLN A 142 0.45 -21.28 17.48
C GLN A 142 -0.32 -20.06 16.98
N LEU A 143 0.16 -19.45 15.90
CA LEU A 143 -0.53 -18.35 15.21
C LEU A 143 -1.82 -18.83 14.54
N GLN A 144 -1.79 -20.03 13.94
CA GLN A 144 -2.90 -20.49 13.11
C GLN A 144 -4.18 -20.66 13.95
N GLY A 145 -5.21 -19.91 13.56
CA GLY A 145 -6.51 -19.89 14.21
C GLY A 145 -6.52 -19.37 15.64
N ILE A 146 -5.49 -18.62 16.07
CA ILE A 146 -5.41 -18.02 17.40
C ILE A 146 -6.66 -17.19 17.72
N GLU A 147 -7.20 -16.49 16.73
CA GLU A 147 -8.39 -15.66 16.85
C GLU A 147 -9.64 -16.50 17.15
N GLN A 148 -9.78 -17.70 16.58
CA GLN A 148 -10.90 -18.57 16.92
C GLN A 148 -10.74 -19.17 18.32
N HIS A 149 -9.51 -19.41 18.79
CA HIS A 149 -9.27 -19.84 20.16
C HIS A 149 -9.64 -18.74 21.16
N ALA A 150 -9.20 -17.51 20.91
CA ALA A 150 -9.53 -16.35 21.73
C ALA A 150 -11.05 -16.10 21.82
N ILE A 151 -11.76 -16.16 20.68
CA ILE A 151 -13.23 -15.99 20.66
C ILE A 151 -13.94 -17.14 21.38
N ARG A 152 -13.53 -18.40 21.19
CA ARG A 152 -14.12 -19.54 21.91
C ARG A 152 -13.92 -19.43 23.41
N TYR A 153 -12.74 -19.00 23.83
CA TYR A 153 -12.43 -18.79 25.24
C TYR A 153 -13.25 -17.63 25.82
N LEU A 154 -13.38 -16.52 25.09
CA LEU A 154 -14.29 -15.43 25.49
C LEU A 154 -15.73 -15.94 25.68
N GLN A 155 -16.23 -16.75 24.76
CA GLN A 155 -17.60 -17.29 24.83
C GLN A 155 -17.81 -18.30 25.96
N SER A 156 -16.76 -19.03 26.39
CA SER A 156 -16.87 -19.92 27.55
C SER A 156 -16.89 -19.15 28.87
N VAL A 157 -16.14 -18.05 28.95
CA VAL A 157 -16.07 -17.20 30.15
C VAL A 157 -17.29 -16.27 30.24
N LEU A 158 -17.73 -15.69 29.12
CA LEU A 158 -18.84 -14.75 29.01
C LEU A 158 -19.88 -15.19 27.96
N PRO A 159 -20.63 -16.28 28.21
CA PRO A 159 -21.59 -16.83 27.25
C PRO A 159 -22.74 -15.87 26.89
N GLU A 160 -23.10 -14.98 27.83
CA GLU A 160 -24.18 -13.99 27.68
C GLU A 160 -23.69 -12.64 27.14
N PHE A 161 -22.41 -12.53 26.73
CA PHE A 161 -21.88 -11.27 26.22
C PHE A 161 -22.50 -10.90 24.87
N GLN A 162 -23.17 -9.75 24.81
CA GLN A 162 -23.82 -9.22 23.61
C GLN A 162 -23.15 -7.97 23.05
N GLY A 163 -22.03 -7.55 23.64
CA GLY A 163 -21.27 -6.39 23.20
C GLY A 163 -20.58 -6.61 21.85
N ARG A 164 -20.04 -5.53 21.29
CA ARG A 164 -19.23 -5.61 20.07
C ARG A 164 -17.87 -6.20 20.43
N ILE A 165 -17.39 -7.13 19.59
CA ILE A 165 -16.10 -7.79 19.76
C ILE A 165 -15.21 -7.36 18.59
N PHE A 166 -14.07 -6.76 18.93
CA PHE A 166 -13.00 -6.50 17.98
C PHE A 166 -11.78 -7.35 18.32
N GLY A 167 -10.90 -7.57 17.36
CA GLY A 167 -9.64 -8.26 17.60
C GLY A 167 -8.54 -7.89 16.62
N ARG A 168 -7.29 -8.17 17.00
CA ARG A 168 -6.12 -8.07 16.13
C ARG A 168 -4.96 -8.90 16.68
N ASN A 169 -4.04 -9.25 15.79
CA ASN A 169 -2.74 -9.79 16.19
C ASN A 169 -1.88 -8.68 16.80
N GLU A 170 -1.13 -9.02 17.85
CA GLU A 170 -0.01 -8.22 18.36
C GLU A 170 1.28 -9.01 18.35
N ALA A 171 2.39 -8.30 18.17
CA ALA A 171 3.73 -8.84 18.28
C ALA A 171 4.45 -8.12 19.41
N ARG A 172 5.14 -8.88 20.27
CA ARG A 172 6.02 -8.33 21.31
C ARG A 172 7.32 -9.15 21.36
N PRO A 173 8.47 -8.51 21.63
CA PRO A 173 9.73 -9.22 21.79
C PRO A 173 9.61 -10.30 22.88
N GLY A 174 9.97 -11.54 22.53
CA GLY A 174 10.04 -12.67 23.48
C GLY A 174 8.70 -13.30 23.88
N ILE A 175 7.58 -12.92 23.25
CA ILE A 175 6.29 -13.60 23.41
C ILE A 175 5.80 -14.03 22.03
N ASP A 176 5.64 -15.34 21.86
CA ASP A 176 5.12 -15.91 20.64
C ASP A 176 3.57 -15.82 20.63
N PHE A 177 3.03 -15.29 19.53
CA PHE A 177 1.62 -15.20 19.16
C PHE A 177 0.64 -14.62 20.21
N ILE A 178 0.42 -13.30 20.12
CA ILE A 178 -0.54 -12.58 20.96
C ILE A 178 -1.78 -12.19 20.13
N TYR A 179 -2.97 -12.48 20.66
CA TYR A 179 -4.22 -11.95 20.15
C TYR A 179 -4.88 -11.05 21.18
N VAL A 180 -5.23 -9.83 20.79
CA VAL A 180 -5.92 -8.88 21.67
C VAL A 180 -7.36 -8.75 21.22
N LEU A 181 -8.31 -8.99 22.13
CA LEU A 181 -9.73 -8.71 21.92
C LEU A 181 -10.10 -7.39 22.58
N TYR A 182 -10.94 -6.59 21.93
CA TYR A 182 -11.52 -5.37 22.48
C TYR A 182 -13.04 -5.53 22.58
N LEU A 183 -13.57 -5.40 23.79
CA LEU A 183 -14.94 -5.76 24.13
C LEU A 183 -15.72 -4.52 24.55
N SER A 184 -16.66 -4.09 23.72
CA SER A 184 -17.51 -2.94 24.05
C SER A 184 -18.64 -3.34 24.99
N GLY A 185 -18.89 -2.56 26.04
CA GLY A 185 -19.93 -2.88 27.03
C GLY A 185 -19.50 -3.97 28.02
N ALA A 186 -18.19 -4.24 28.10
CA ALA A 186 -17.64 -5.29 28.96
C ALA A 186 -17.27 -4.82 30.37
N GLU A 187 -17.54 -3.55 30.71
CA GLU A 187 -17.21 -2.95 32.00
C GLU A 187 -17.80 -3.73 33.20
N PRO A 188 -19.04 -4.27 33.14
CA PRO A 188 -19.58 -5.09 34.22
C PRO A 188 -18.85 -6.44 34.42
N TYR A 189 -18.10 -6.90 33.42
CA TYR A 189 -17.40 -8.18 33.43
C TYR A 189 -15.90 -8.04 33.73
N TYR A 190 -15.43 -6.84 34.06
CA TYR A 190 -14.01 -6.55 34.26
C TYR A 190 -13.35 -7.49 35.28
N GLU A 191 -13.98 -7.69 36.44
CA GLU A 191 -13.48 -8.60 37.48
C GLU A 191 -13.46 -10.06 37.04
N ILE A 192 -14.49 -10.50 36.29
CA ILE A 192 -14.58 -11.85 35.75
C ILE A 192 -13.43 -12.09 34.77
N LEU A 193 -13.18 -11.14 33.85
CA LEU A 193 -12.12 -11.24 32.86
C LEU A 193 -10.72 -11.31 33.50
N LEU A 194 -10.50 -10.58 34.61
CA LEU A 194 -9.24 -10.63 35.36
C LEU A 194 -9.00 -11.98 36.07
N GLN A 195 -10.05 -12.65 36.53
CA GLN A 195 -9.93 -13.84 37.39
C GLN A 195 -9.89 -15.17 36.64
N ASN A 196 -10.34 -15.23 35.38
CA ASN A 196 -10.50 -16.50 34.65
C ASN A 196 -9.19 -17.15 34.16
N GLY A 197 -8.04 -16.49 34.34
CA GLY A 197 -6.71 -17.07 34.15
C GLY A 197 -6.23 -17.27 32.71
N GLY A 198 -7.11 -17.23 31.70
CA GLY A 198 -6.73 -17.34 30.28
C GLY A 198 -6.56 -16.00 29.55
N PHE A 199 -6.95 -14.88 30.17
CA PHE A 199 -6.58 -13.55 29.71
C PHE A 199 -5.47 -12.99 30.60
N VAL A 200 -4.33 -12.66 29.98
CA VAL A 200 -3.09 -12.32 30.70
C VAL A 200 -3.05 -10.85 31.10
N LYS A 201 -3.79 -10.01 30.36
CA LYS A 201 -3.86 -8.56 30.58
C LYS A 201 -5.28 -8.07 30.31
N VAL A 202 -5.80 -7.19 31.16
CA VAL A 202 -7.15 -6.60 31.04
C VAL A 202 -7.08 -5.09 31.27
N GLU A 203 -7.38 -4.28 30.26
CA GLU A 203 -7.24 -2.81 30.31
C GLU A 203 -8.47 -2.10 29.77
N LYS A 204 -8.73 -0.89 30.27
CA LYS A 204 -9.74 0.00 29.69
C LYS A 204 -9.12 0.76 28.51
N VAL A 205 -9.79 0.74 27.36
CA VAL A 205 -9.34 1.41 26.15
C VAL A 205 -10.40 2.44 25.74
N PRO A 206 -10.05 3.74 25.72
CA PRO A 206 -11.02 4.79 25.41
C PRO A 206 -11.52 4.68 23.96
N GLY A 207 -12.79 5.05 23.76
CA GLY A 207 -13.37 5.14 22.44
C GLY A 207 -12.72 6.25 21.59
N PHE A 208 -12.81 6.12 20.27
CA PHE A 208 -12.24 7.09 19.34
C PHE A 208 -13.05 7.18 18.05
N SER A 209 -12.84 8.25 17.29
CA SER A 209 -13.42 8.42 15.96
C SER A 209 -12.31 8.49 14.93
N ALA A 210 -12.48 7.78 13.82
CA ALA A 210 -11.57 7.83 12.69
C ALA A 210 -12.33 7.57 11.38
N THR A 211 -11.68 7.86 10.25
CA THR A 211 -12.15 7.40 8.94
C THR A 211 -11.55 6.03 8.68
N PHE A 212 -12.37 5.08 8.24
CA PHE A 212 -11.93 3.72 7.99
C PHE A 212 -12.21 3.32 6.56
N ALA A 213 -11.26 2.60 5.95
CA ALA A 213 -11.51 1.73 4.82
C ALA A 213 -11.93 0.36 5.37
N MET A 214 -13.11 -0.11 4.98
CA MET A 214 -13.72 -1.31 5.56
C MET A 214 -14.07 -2.34 4.50
N ALA A 215 -13.79 -3.62 4.79
CA ALA A 215 -14.23 -4.75 3.98
C ALA A 215 -15.12 -5.69 4.81
N SER A 216 -16.17 -6.24 4.21
CA SER A 216 -16.97 -7.30 4.84
C SER A 216 -16.60 -8.65 4.22
N VAL A 217 -16.21 -9.60 5.06
CA VAL A 217 -15.75 -10.93 4.64
C VAL A 217 -16.43 -12.03 5.43
N GLN A 218 -16.64 -13.19 4.82
CA GLN A 218 -17.10 -14.36 5.60
C GLN A 218 -16.01 -14.77 6.58
N ASN A 219 -16.40 -15.42 7.69
CA ASN A 219 -15.45 -15.96 8.65
C ASN A 219 -14.73 -17.19 8.09
N ASN A 220 -13.72 -16.95 7.26
CA ASN A 220 -12.92 -17.93 6.56
C ASN A 220 -11.54 -17.32 6.32
N GLU A 221 -10.49 -18.01 6.78
CA GLU A 221 -9.11 -17.52 6.80
C GLU A 221 -8.62 -17.05 5.42
N VAL A 222 -8.93 -17.81 4.36
CA VAL A 222 -8.58 -17.46 2.97
C VAL A 222 -9.28 -16.17 2.52
N GLN A 223 -10.56 -15.97 2.87
CA GLN A 223 -11.29 -14.74 2.53
C GLN A 223 -10.84 -13.53 3.34
N ILE A 224 -10.42 -13.75 4.59
CA ILE A 224 -9.88 -12.70 5.46
C ILE A 224 -8.53 -12.25 4.92
N GLY A 225 -7.61 -13.19 4.67
CA GLY A 225 -6.30 -12.93 4.08
C GLY A 225 -6.39 -12.18 2.75
N SER A 226 -7.12 -12.74 1.77
CA SER A 226 -7.29 -12.09 0.46
C SER A 226 -7.89 -10.67 0.54
N ALA A 227 -8.76 -10.38 1.52
CA ALA A 227 -9.29 -9.03 1.68
C ALA A 227 -8.27 -8.06 2.31
N TRP A 228 -7.42 -8.53 3.23
CA TRP A 228 -6.31 -7.75 3.76
C TRP A 228 -5.26 -7.49 2.67
N ASP A 229 -4.90 -8.52 1.91
CA ASP A 229 -3.98 -8.41 0.77
C ASP A 229 -4.50 -7.40 -0.25
N TYR A 230 -5.80 -7.44 -0.54
CA TYR A 230 -6.42 -6.46 -1.43
C TYR A 230 -6.44 -5.04 -0.84
N LEU A 231 -6.79 -4.89 0.45
CA LEU A 231 -6.81 -3.60 1.14
C LEU A 231 -5.42 -2.94 1.12
N TYR A 232 -4.38 -3.67 1.54
CA TYR A 232 -3.01 -3.15 1.64
C TYR A 232 -2.27 -3.11 0.29
N GLY A 233 -2.34 -4.18 -0.49
CA GLY A 233 -1.57 -4.37 -1.72
C GLY A 233 -2.15 -3.69 -2.95
N ASN A 234 -3.44 -3.33 -2.95
CA ASN A 234 -4.07 -2.71 -4.11
C ASN A 234 -4.88 -1.45 -3.77
N TRP A 235 -5.91 -1.55 -2.93
CA TRP A 235 -6.85 -0.45 -2.72
C TRP A 235 -6.20 0.75 -2.04
N LEU A 236 -5.52 0.56 -0.89
CA LEU A 236 -4.92 1.67 -0.15
C LEU A 236 -3.95 2.47 -1.02
N LYS A 237 -3.19 1.79 -1.87
CA LYS A 237 -2.12 2.34 -2.71
C LYS A 237 -2.63 3.14 -3.90
N THR A 238 -3.74 2.71 -4.49
CA THR A 238 -4.36 3.36 -5.66
C THR A 238 -5.41 4.39 -5.26
N SER A 239 -5.89 4.33 -4.01
CA SER A 239 -6.83 5.29 -3.46
C SER A 239 -6.20 6.65 -3.15
N MET A 240 -7.03 7.62 -2.75
CA MET A 240 -6.55 8.90 -2.21
C MET A 240 -6.13 8.84 -0.73
N PHE A 241 -6.06 7.64 -0.16
CA PHE A 241 -5.87 7.42 1.27
C PHE A 241 -4.51 6.80 1.59
N GLU A 242 -4.04 7.07 2.80
CA GLU A 242 -2.93 6.37 3.45
C GLU A 242 -3.40 5.90 4.82
N GLN A 243 -2.70 4.92 5.39
CA GLN A 243 -2.99 4.47 6.74
C GLN A 243 -2.71 5.60 7.74
N GLU A 244 -3.60 5.78 8.71
CA GLU A 244 -3.31 6.61 9.89
C GLU A 244 -2.28 5.90 10.78
N ASP A 245 -1.61 6.62 11.68
CA ASP A 245 -0.76 6.03 12.71
C ASP A 245 -1.60 5.36 13.81
N ARG A 246 -2.38 4.35 13.39
CA ARG A 246 -3.28 3.55 14.20
C ARG A 246 -3.34 2.13 13.64
N PRO A 247 -3.42 1.13 14.52
CA PRO A 247 -3.49 -0.25 14.08
C PRO A 247 -4.84 -0.56 13.42
N TYR A 248 -4.81 -1.54 12.53
CA TYR A 248 -6.03 -2.19 12.04
C TYR A 248 -6.70 -3.01 13.15
N PHE A 249 -7.97 -3.33 12.96
CA PHE A 249 -8.65 -4.34 13.76
C PHE A 249 -9.80 -4.97 12.98
N GLU A 250 -10.30 -6.08 13.49
CA GLU A 250 -11.37 -6.87 12.91
C GLU A 250 -12.56 -6.87 13.85
N GLU A 251 -13.76 -6.57 13.38
CA GLU A 251 -14.99 -6.70 14.16
C GLU A 251 -15.69 -8.02 13.84
N TYR A 252 -15.93 -8.82 14.88
CA TYR A 252 -16.59 -10.10 14.79
C TYR A 252 -18.11 -9.93 14.83
N ILE A 253 -18.79 -10.28 13.74
CA ILE A 253 -20.26 -10.19 13.66
C ILE A 253 -20.86 -11.56 13.95
N LEU A 254 -21.38 -11.71 15.16
CA LEU A 254 -21.98 -12.95 15.64
C LEU A 254 -23.44 -13.09 15.20
N ARG A 255 -23.87 -14.33 14.97
CA ARG A 255 -25.28 -14.72 14.82
C ARG A 255 -25.47 -16.08 15.48
N ASN A 256 -26.40 -16.18 16.42
CA ASN A 256 -26.68 -17.40 17.19
C ASN A 256 -25.41 -17.99 17.83
N GLY A 257 -24.59 -17.14 18.46
CA GLY A 257 -23.35 -17.56 19.13
C GLY A 257 -22.20 -17.97 18.20
N ARG A 258 -22.35 -17.85 16.87
CA ARG A 258 -21.27 -18.14 15.91
C ARG A 258 -20.85 -16.90 15.15
N VAL A 259 -19.55 -16.74 14.92
CA VAL A 259 -19.03 -15.68 14.06
C VAL A 259 -19.47 -15.97 12.62
N LYS A 260 -20.35 -15.12 12.09
CA LYS A 260 -20.89 -15.27 10.73
C LYS A 260 -19.96 -14.63 9.71
N LYS A 261 -19.47 -13.44 10.02
CA LYS A 261 -18.66 -12.61 9.13
C LYS A 261 -17.81 -11.66 9.96
N LEU A 262 -16.75 -11.13 9.34
CA LEU A 262 -15.94 -10.08 9.91
C LEU A 262 -16.19 -8.78 9.15
N MET A 263 -15.99 -7.67 9.85
CA MET A 263 -15.75 -6.36 9.25
C MET A 263 -14.30 -5.99 9.53
N LEU A 264 -13.50 -5.85 8.48
CA LEU A 264 -12.12 -5.40 8.57
C LEU A 264 -12.12 -3.87 8.66
N TYR A 265 -11.35 -3.30 9.58
CA TYR A 265 -11.20 -1.85 9.76
C TYR A 265 -9.75 -1.43 9.58
N LEU A 266 -9.48 -0.66 8.54
CA LEU A 266 -8.20 0.00 8.32
C LEU A 266 -8.37 1.51 8.55
N PRO A 267 -7.80 2.10 9.62
CA PRO A 267 -7.80 3.53 9.83
C PRO A 267 -7.07 4.25 8.70
N VAL A 268 -7.71 5.23 8.08
CA VAL A 268 -7.16 5.96 6.93
C VAL A 268 -7.35 7.45 7.03
N LYS A 269 -6.39 8.18 6.47
CA LYS A 269 -6.45 9.63 6.24
C LYS A 269 -6.18 9.93 4.76
N LYS A 270 -6.62 11.09 4.28
CA LYS A 270 -6.32 11.51 2.92
C LYS A 270 -4.82 11.77 2.80
N ARG A 271 -4.21 11.29 1.72
CA ARG A 271 -2.83 11.61 1.37
C ARG A 271 -2.67 13.10 1.11
N ASN A 272 -1.55 13.67 1.56
CA ASN A 272 -1.18 15.06 1.31
C ASN A 272 -0.39 15.23 0.00
N ASP A 273 0.19 14.15 -0.51
CA ASP A 273 1.03 14.08 -1.70
C ASP A 273 0.72 12.84 -2.55
N TYR A 274 1.22 12.88 -3.79
CA TYR A 274 1.27 11.72 -4.68
C TYR A 274 2.74 11.42 -4.94
N ASP A 275 3.05 10.13 -4.99
CA ASP A 275 4.39 9.64 -5.29
C ASP A 275 4.85 10.25 -6.63
N LYS A 276 6.05 10.82 -6.64
CA LYS A 276 6.61 11.52 -7.81
C LYS A 276 7.60 10.60 -8.50
N ILE A 277 7.44 10.45 -9.81
CA ILE A 277 8.42 9.77 -10.64
C ILE A 277 9.46 10.81 -11.08
N ARG A 278 10.75 10.48 -10.98
CA ARG A 278 11.84 11.31 -11.48
C ARG A 278 12.63 10.55 -12.53
N ILE A 279 12.96 11.20 -13.62
CA ILE A 279 13.93 10.64 -14.58
C ILE A 279 15.28 11.26 -14.30
N LEU A 280 16.24 10.45 -13.86
CA LEU A 280 17.61 10.88 -13.58
C LEU A 280 18.61 10.07 -14.40
N GLU A 281 19.73 10.69 -14.76
CA GLU A 281 20.93 9.97 -15.18
C GLU A 281 21.66 9.55 -13.90
N CYS A 282 21.84 8.24 -13.72
CA CYS A 282 22.52 7.66 -12.57
C CYS A 282 23.90 7.14 -12.99
N GLU A 283 24.90 7.44 -12.16
CA GLU A 283 26.20 6.80 -12.23
C GLU A 283 26.13 5.36 -11.69
N GLU A 284 27.17 4.57 -11.96
CA GLU A 284 27.27 3.19 -11.49
C GLU A 284 27.21 3.15 -9.95
N MET A 285 26.40 2.23 -9.42
CA MET A 285 26.32 1.94 -7.99
C MET A 285 26.81 0.52 -7.75
N THR A 286 27.63 0.35 -6.73
CA THR A 286 28.20 -0.95 -6.36
C THR A 286 27.51 -1.48 -5.11
N PHE A 287 27.20 -2.77 -5.12
CA PHE A 287 26.49 -3.47 -4.07
C PHE A 287 27.20 -4.77 -3.73
N LEU A 288 27.29 -5.07 -2.44
CA LEU A 288 27.57 -6.41 -1.95
C LEU A 288 26.25 -7.15 -1.84
N VAL A 289 26.03 -8.15 -2.67
CA VAL A 289 24.74 -8.87 -2.74
C VAL A 289 24.90 -10.35 -2.47
N SER A 290 23.81 -11.00 -2.09
CA SER A 290 23.63 -12.45 -2.13
C SER A 290 22.35 -12.79 -2.89
N ARG A 291 22.24 -14.03 -3.37
CA ARG A 291 21.08 -14.53 -4.09
C ARG A 291 20.50 -15.74 -3.40
N SER A 292 19.18 -15.80 -3.29
CA SER A 292 18.47 -17.00 -2.87
C SER A 292 17.21 -17.22 -3.69
N ARG A 293 16.70 -18.46 -3.68
CA ARG A 293 15.48 -18.88 -4.38
C ARG A 293 14.59 -19.68 -3.45
N GLY A 294 13.28 -19.53 -3.64
CA GLY A 294 12.26 -20.28 -2.90
C GLY A 294 11.62 -19.51 -1.74
N PRO A 295 10.89 -20.20 -0.85
CA PRO A 295 10.28 -19.56 0.31
C PRO A 295 11.36 -18.93 1.19
N ASP A 296 11.06 -17.74 1.73
CA ASP A 296 11.97 -16.95 2.57
C ASP A 296 13.29 -16.53 1.89
N ALA A 297 13.34 -16.55 0.55
CA ALA A 297 14.54 -16.19 -0.22
C ALA A 297 15.03 -14.76 0.08
N GLU A 298 14.13 -13.81 0.33
CA GLU A 298 14.50 -12.46 0.74
C GLU A 298 15.24 -12.45 2.09
N GLU A 299 14.72 -13.16 3.09
CA GLU A 299 15.32 -13.24 4.43
C GLU A 299 16.67 -13.98 4.38
N GLN A 300 16.76 -15.05 3.59
CA GLN A 300 18.02 -15.80 3.41
C GLN A 300 19.08 -14.96 2.71
N ALA A 301 18.75 -14.33 1.57
CA ALA A 301 19.70 -13.51 0.81
C ALA A 301 20.15 -12.28 1.62
N SER A 302 19.23 -11.63 2.33
CA SER A 302 19.57 -10.51 3.21
C SER A 302 20.41 -10.95 4.41
N GLY A 303 20.09 -12.09 5.03
CA GLY A 303 20.85 -12.69 6.12
C GLY A 303 22.29 -12.99 5.75
N SER A 304 22.54 -13.66 4.60
CA SER A 304 23.90 -13.97 4.13
C SER A 304 24.78 -12.73 3.95
N VAL A 305 24.22 -11.62 3.45
CA VAL A 305 24.96 -10.35 3.32
C VAL A 305 25.28 -9.76 4.68
N ILE A 306 24.30 -9.71 5.58
CA ILE A 306 24.45 -9.15 6.92
C ILE A 306 25.49 -9.94 7.74
N ASP A 307 25.40 -11.27 7.73
CA ASP A 307 26.31 -12.15 8.48
C ASP A 307 27.75 -12.01 7.98
N PHE A 308 27.94 -11.93 6.65
CA PHE A 308 29.25 -11.68 6.06
C PHE A 308 29.85 -10.33 6.52
N LEU A 309 29.04 -9.27 6.51
CA LEU A 309 29.48 -7.94 6.93
C LEU A 309 29.80 -7.88 8.41
N ILE A 310 28.94 -8.42 9.27
CA ILE A 310 29.19 -8.44 10.72
C ILE A 310 30.46 -9.23 11.03
N GLY A 311 30.68 -10.36 10.36
CA GLY A 311 31.83 -11.22 10.58
C GLY A 311 33.16 -10.63 10.10
N ARG A 312 33.16 -9.85 9.01
CA ARG A 312 34.40 -9.45 8.32
C ARG A 312 34.61 -7.93 8.21
N TYR A 313 33.53 -7.16 8.14
CA TYR A 313 33.54 -5.70 7.96
C TYR A 313 32.56 -5.02 8.93
N PRO A 314 32.72 -5.19 10.27
CA PRO A 314 31.73 -4.75 11.25
C PRO A 314 31.48 -3.24 11.29
N ASP A 315 32.47 -2.42 10.87
CA ASP A 315 32.29 -0.97 10.77
C ASP A 315 31.40 -0.60 9.58
N LEU A 316 31.58 -1.26 8.43
CA LEU A 316 30.71 -1.09 7.26
C LEU A 316 29.28 -1.53 7.55
N ALA A 317 29.11 -2.62 8.32
CA ALA A 317 27.78 -3.07 8.76
C ALA A 317 27.04 -1.99 9.59
N LYS A 318 27.75 -1.20 10.39
CA LYS A 318 27.14 -0.12 11.18
C LYS A 318 26.78 1.11 10.32
N GLU A 319 27.59 1.39 9.31
CA GLU A 319 27.43 2.55 8.42
C GLU A 319 26.45 2.30 7.26
N ALA A 320 26.14 1.03 6.97
CA ALA A 320 25.23 0.66 5.89
C ALA A 320 23.81 1.20 6.14
N THR A 321 23.37 2.06 5.24
CA THR A 321 22.05 2.74 5.29
C THR A 321 21.20 2.45 4.06
N GLN A 322 21.78 1.91 2.99
CA GLN A 322 21.09 1.65 1.72
C GLN A 322 21.11 0.16 1.41
N PHE A 323 19.93 -0.45 1.37
CA PHE A 323 19.75 -1.87 1.11
C PHE A 323 19.12 -2.07 -0.26
N TYR A 324 19.80 -2.82 -1.10
CA TYR A 324 19.38 -3.22 -2.44
C TYR A 324 18.48 -4.46 -2.35
N VAL A 325 17.37 -4.44 -3.06
CA VAL A 325 16.53 -5.62 -3.29
C VAL A 325 16.09 -5.65 -4.75
N SER A 326 16.23 -6.79 -5.40
CA SER A 326 15.55 -7.06 -6.67
C SER A 326 14.99 -8.47 -6.69
N ASN A 327 13.83 -8.65 -7.31
CA ASN A 327 13.19 -9.94 -7.49
C ASN A 327 12.91 -10.19 -8.98
N HIS A 328 13.23 -11.39 -9.46
CA HIS A 328 12.81 -11.87 -10.77
C HIS A 328 12.51 -13.38 -10.75
N GLU A 329 11.31 -13.78 -11.17
CA GLU A 329 10.92 -15.19 -11.43
C GLU A 329 11.29 -16.21 -10.30
N ASP A 330 11.20 -15.81 -9.03
CA ASP A 330 11.55 -16.56 -7.79
C ASP A 330 13.00 -16.43 -7.28
N GLU A 331 13.83 -15.59 -7.89
CA GLU A 331 15.15 -15.24 -7.37
C GLU A 331 15.14 -13.87 -6.70
N TYR A 332 15.55 -13.84 -5.42
CA TYR A 332 15.81 -12.61 -4.70
C TYR A 332 17.29 -12.31 -4.68
N VAL A 333 17.64 -11.09 -5.05
CA VAL A 333 18.98 -10.53 -4.89
C VAL A 333 18.88 -9.42 -3.86
N CYS A 334 19.51 -9.63 -2.71
CA CYS A 334 19.51 -8.68 -1.60
C CYS A 334 20.93 -8.25 -1.30
N GLY A 335 21.12 -7.01 -0.88
CA GLY A 335 22.46 -6.54 -0.56
C GLY A 335 22.53 -5.16 0.01
N ILE A 336 23.74 -4.69 0.25
CA ILE A 336 23.99 -3.31 0.70
C ILE A 336 24.78 -2.56 -0.34
N ARG A 337 24.55 -1.24 -0.42
CA ARG A 337 25.44 -0.38 -1.19
C ARG A 337 26.80 -0.30 -0.50
N ILE A 338 27.86 -0.35 -1.31
CA ILE A 338 29.23 -0.15 -0.87
C ILE A 338 29.90 0.94 -1.72
N ASP A 339 30.68 1.81 -1.09
CA ASP A 339 31.43 2.86 -1.80
C ASP A 339 32.90 2.47 -2.02
N LYS A 340 33.33 1.33 -1.50
CA LYS A 340 34.69 0.78 -1.66
C LYS A 340 34.59 -0.68 -2.07
N LEU A 341 35.41 -1.07 -3.04
CA LEU A 341 35.50 -2.46 -3.48
C LEU A 341 36.05 -3.32 -2.33
N LEU A 342 35.36 -4.41 -2.01
CA LEU A 342 35.74 -5.35 -0.96
C LEU A 342 36.44 -6.56 -1.57
N GLU A 343 37.46 -7.07 -0.88
CA GLU A 343 38.06 -8.36 -1.24
C GLU A 343 37.15 -9.49 -0.73
N LEU A 344 36.68 -10.31 -1.68
CA LEU A 344 35.80 -11.44 -1.40
C LEU A 344 36.60 -12.76 -1.40
N PRO A 345 36.39 -13.63 -0.40
CA PRO A 345 36.89 -15.00 -0.44
C PRO A 345 36.39 -15.77 -1.67
N GLU A 346 37.18 -16.71 -2.21
CA GLU A 346 36.81 -17.52 -3.40
C GLU A 346 35.50 -18.34 -3.24
N GLN A 347 35.05 -18.59 -2.00
CA GLN A 347 33.84 -19.37 -1.68
C GLN A 347 32.81 -18.55 -0.88
N ALA A 348 32.82 -17.23 -1.02
CA ALA A 348 31.83 -16.40 -0.33
C ALA A 348 30.44 -16.57 -0.95
N GLU A 349 29.40 -16.64 -0.11
CA GLU A 349 27.99 -16.64 -0.53
C GLU A 349 27.49 -15.25 -0.96
N VAL A 350 28.42 -14.30 -1.16
CA VAL A 350 28.17 -12.90 -1.50
C VAL A 350 29.03 -12.50 -2.70
N GLU A 351 28.59 -11.49 -3.43
CA GLU A 351 29.27 -11.03 -4.64
C GLU A 351 29.16 -9.53 -4.94
N ILE A 352 30.09 -9.14 -5.82
CA ILE A 352 30.20 -7.95 -6.68
C ILE A 352 29.04 -7.57 -7.61
N LEU A 353 27.96 -6.88 -7.20
CA LEU A 353 26.98 -6.35 -8.17
C LEU A 353 27.22 -4.87 -8.47
N THR A 354 27.34 -4.51 -9.75
CA THR A 354 27.42 -3.11 -10.18
C THR A 354 26.24 -2.79 -11.10
N SER A 355 25.49 -1.74 -10.78
CA SER A 355 24.39 -1.29 -11.65
C SER A 355 24.93 -0.63 -12.91
N GLU A 356 24.20 -0.78 -14.02
CA GLU A 356 24.54 -0.07 -15.26
C GLU A 356 24.42 1.45 -15.06
N ARG A 357 25.36 2.19 -15.66
CA ARG A 357 25.22 3.63 -15.85
C ARG A 357 24.11 3.91 -16.85
N GLY A 358 23.23 4.84 -16.55
CA GLY A 358 22.23 5.27 -17.53
C GLY A 358 21.05 6.01 -16.93
N ARG A 359 19.98 6.07 -17.72
CA ARG A 359 18.76 6.79 -17.37
C ARG A 359 17.79 5.89 -16.63
N PHE A 360 17.36 6.34 -15.46
CA PHE A 360 16.40 5.62 -14.62
C PHE A 360 15.15 6.45 -14.36
N ALA A 361 13.99 5.79 -14.43
CA ALA A 361 12.80 6.27 -13.76
C ALA A 361 12.84 5.83 -12.31
N ILE A 362 12.65 6.77 -11.39
CA ILE A 362 12.77 6.55 -9.96
C ILE A 362 11.46 6.96 -9.29
N LEU A 363 10.83 6.01 -8.60
CA LEU A 363 9.64 6.23 -7.79
C LEU A 363 10.03 6.15 -6.31
N GLU A 364 9.81 7.25 -5.59
CA GLU A 364 10.00 7.32 -4.15
C GLU A 364 8.70 6.96 -3.44
N GLY A 365 8.78 6.11 -2.43
CA GLY A 365 7.66 5.69 -1.61
C GLY A 365 8.04 5.50 -0.16
N ASN A 366 7.04 5.23 0.68
CA ASN A 366 7.25 4.92 2.09
C ASN A 366 7.68 3.46 2.24
N GLY A 367 8.60 3.20 3.17
CA GLY A 367 9.19 1.87 3.41
C GLY A 367 8.24 0.80 3.95
N CYS A 368 7.07 1.18 4.47
CA CYS A 368 6.05 0.27 5.02
C CYS A 368 5.25 -0.51 3.95
N VAL A 369 5.75 -0.58 2.71
CA VAL A 369 5.00 -1.04 1.54
C VAL A 369 5.90 -1.93 0.71
N GLU A 370 5.39 -3.11 0.32
CA GLU A 370 6.12 -4.00 -0.58
C GLU A 370 6.52 -3.29 -1.89
N SER A 371 7.79 -3.43 -2.28
CA SER A 371 8.35 -2.81 -3.50
C SER A 371 7.57 -3.18 -4.76
N ALA A 372 7.09 -4.43 -4.85
CA ALA A 372 6.34 -4.96 -5.99
C ALA A 372 5.11 -4.09 -6.38
N VAL A 373 4.53 -3.38 -5.42
CA VAL A 373 3.42 -2.44 -5.69
C VAL A 373 3.92 -1.21 -6.45
N TYR A 374 4.98 -0.59 -5.97
CA TYR A 374 5.59 0.58 -6.61
C TYR A 374 6.17 0.23 -7.97
N GLU A 375 6.73 -0.97 -8.12
CA GLU A 375 7.18 -1.52 -9.41
C GLU A 375 6.03 -1.57 -10.44
N LYS A 376 4.86 -2.12 -10.07
CA LYS A 376 3.67 -2.13 -10.94
C LYS A 376 3.23 -0.72 -11.36
N LEU A 377 3.27 0.24 -10.44
CA LEU A 377 2.94 1.64 -10.74
C LEU A 377 3.94 2.23 -11.73
N LEU A 378 5.24 1.99 -11.51
CA LEU A 378 6.32 2.46 -12.36
C LEU A 378 6.24 1.83 -13.75
N PHE A 379 5.93 0.54 -13.88
CA PHE A 379 5.71 -0.14 -15.16
C PHE A 379 4.51 0.43 -15.92
N SER A 380 3.42 0.69 -15.20
CA SER A 380 2.24 1.33 -15.80
C SER A 380 2.60 2.72 -16.32
N TRP A 381 3.39 3.49 -15.58
CA TRP A 381 3.87 4.79 -16.02
C TRP A 381 4.79 4.69 -17.25
N VAL A 382 5.77 3.77 -17.26
CA VAL A 382 6.69 3.54 -18.38
C VAL A 382 5.89 3.26 -19.65
N ARG A 383 4.97 2.29 -19.58
CA ARG A 383 4.08 1.92 -20.69
C ARG A 383 3.23 3.10 -21.16
N ASP A 384 2.56 3.78 -20.24
CA ASP A 384 1.60 4.83 -20.58
C ASP A 384 2.27 6.11 -21.12
N ASN A 385 3.57 6.31 -20.87
CA ASN A 385 4.35 7.45 -21.37
C ASN A 385 5.25 7.08 -22.57
N GLY A 386 5.16 5.86 -23.09
CA GLY A 386 5.86 5.43 -24.30
C GLY A 386 7.37 5.24 -24.11
N PHE A 387 7.81 4.93 -22.90
CA PHE A 387 9.19 4.52 -22.62
C PHE A 387 9.34 3.00 -22.78
N GLU A 388 10.57 2.55 -23.03
CA GLU A 388 10.93 1.13 -23.03
C GLU A 388 11.83 0.81 -21.84
N MET A 389 11.66 -0.39 -21.27
CA MET A 389 12.48 -0.82 -20.13
C MET A 389 13.87 -1.26 -20.59
N GLY A 390 14.88 -0.67 -19.96
CA GLY A 390 16.28 -0.89 -20.27
C GLY A 390 16.81 -2.24 -19.78
N GLY A 391 16.39 -2.66 -18.59
CA GLY A 391 16.93 -3.84 -17.91
C GLY A 391 16.20 -4.15 -16.61
N SER A 392 16.96 -4.51 -15.58
CA SER A 392 16.45 -4.91 -14.26
C SER A 392 15.81 -3.75 -13.49
N VAL A 393 14.89 -4.13 -12.61
CA VAL A 393 14.19 -3.24 -11.70
C VAL A 393 14.64 -3.62 -10.30
N PHE A 394 14.96 -2.61 -9.51
CA PHE A 394 15.44 -2.83 -8.16
C PHE A 394 14.94 -1.74 -7.23
N ALA A 395 14.84 -2.09 -5.96
CA ALA A 395 14.52 -1.21 -4.86
C ALA A 395 15.79 -0.89 -4.07
N ILE A 396 15.92 0.36 -3.63
CA ILE A 396 16.85 0.74 -2.58
C ILE A 396 16.02 1.21 -1.38
N TYR A 397 16.16 0.51 -0.26
CA TYR A 397 15.56 0.89 1.01
C TYR A 397 16.55 1.70 1.84
N GLU A 398 16.09 2.80 2.43
CA GLU A 398 16.89 3.66 3.29
C GLU A 398 16.53 3.44 4.78
N TYR A 399 17.52 3.04 5.55
CA TYR A 399 17.41 2.73 6.98
C TYR A 399 18.22 3.71 7.84
N GLY A 400 17.84 3.85 9.11
CA GLY A 400 18.66 4.52 10.13
C GLY A 400 19.87 3.71 10.62
N GLY A 401 20.27 2.67 9.88
CA GLY A 401 21.32 1.69 10.21
C GLY A 401 20.77 0.25 10.28
N ILE A 402 21.63 -0.77 10.10
CA ILE A 402 21.24 -2.21 10.03
C ILE A 402 20.45 -2.68 11.27
N GLN A 403 20.66 -2.06 12.44
CA GLN A 403 19.94 -2.42 13.67
C GLN A 403 18.49 -1.90 13.71
N ASN A 404 18.12 -0.95 12.85
CA ASN A 404 16.76 -0.43 12.76
C ASN A 404 16.11 -0.91 11.46
N ARG A 405 15.33 -2.01 11.55
CA ARG A 405 14.69 -2.67 10.41
C ARG A 405 13.45 -1.94 9.88
N GLU A 406 13.00 -0.86 10.51
CA GLU A 406 11.92 -0.04 9.93
C GLU A 406 12.50 0.90 8.88
N SER A 407 12.30 0.56 7.61
CA SER A 407 12.69 1.40 6.48
C SER A 407 11.88 2.69 6.49
N THR A 408 12.59 3.82 6.37
CA THR A 408 11.92 5.13 6.36
C THR A 408 11.45 5.50 4.96
N ARG A 409 12.19 5.05 3.93
CA ARG A 409 11.94 5.33 2.51
C ARG A 409 12.37 4.17 1.63
N VAL A 410 11.72 4.06 0.48
CA VAL A 410 12.10 3.15 -0.59
C VAL A 410 12.15 3.89 -1.92
N HIS A 411 13.17 3.61 -2.71
CA HIS A 411 13.34 4.12 -4.07
C HIS A 411 13.32 2.97 -5.05
N ILE A 412 12.34 2.94 -5.93
CA ILE A 412 12.26 1.93 -7.01
C ILE A 412 12.88 2.51 -8.26
N PHE A 413 13.87 1.81 -8.79
CA PHE A 413 14.60 2.17 -10.00
C PHE A 413 14.15 1.26 -11.14
N CYS A 414 13.77 1.88 -12.26
CA CYS A 414 13.53 1.21 -13.52
C CYS A 414 14.45 1.81 -14.58
N SER A 415 15.38 1.02 -15.11
CA SER A 415 16.21 1.44 -16.25
C SER A 415 15.35 1.74 -17.47
N LEU A 416 15.66 2.81 -18.20
CA LEU A 416 14.97 3.24 -19.42
C LEU A 416 15.91 3.14 -20.63
N LYS A 417 15.39 2.70 -21.77
CA LYS A 417 16.07 2.68 -23.07
C LYS A 417 15.82 3.94 -23.89
#